data_AF-A0A2A2GWK4-F1
#
_entry.id   AF-A0A2A2GWK4-F1
#
_cell.length_a   1.000
_cell.length_b   1.000
_cell.length_c   1.000
_cell.angle_alpha   90.00
_cell.angle_beta   90.00
_cell.angle_gamma   90.00
#
_symmetry.space_group_name_H-M   'P 1'
#
loop_
_entity.id
_entity.type
_entity.pdbx_description
1 polymer ?
#
loop_
_entity_poly.entity_id
_entity_poly.type
_entity_poly.pdbx_seq_one_letter_code
_entity_poly.pdbx_strand_id
1 'polypeptide(L)'
;MIKGKELPTLYDRVGIGSKNYCVTCKKKEDGYDLLLEKKIKIRSKRKVADPNKSTTRKIVFSTNIRISDFDKISYDVLPSSLLYEEKNIFKNIINKIARKIENG
;
A
#
# COMPACT_ATOMS: atom_id res chain seq x y z
N MET A 1 11.95 11.61 -29.16
CA MET A 1 11.06 11.01 -28.15
C MET A 1 11.64 11.26 -26.77
N ILE A 2 11.10 12.22 -26.03
CA ILE A 2 11.55 12.51 -24.67
C ILE A 2 11.00 11.38 -23.80
N LYS A 3 11.87 10.52 -23.24
CA LYS A 3 11.48 9.59 -22.17
C LYS A 3 10.92 10.46 -21.05
N GLY A 4 9.59 10.42 -20.86
CA GLY A 4 8.94 11.11 -19.75
C GLY A 4 9.67 10.73 -18.47
N LYS A 5 10.18 11.72 -17.74
CA LYS A 5 10.82 11.50 -16.44
C LYS A 5 9.82 10.74 -15.58
N GLU A 6 10.10 9.47 -15.27
CA GLU A 6 9.28 8.72 -14.32
C GLU A 6 9.34 9.48 -12.99
N LEU A 7 8.19 9.99 -12.56
CA LEU A 7 8.06 10.66 -11.29
C LEU A 7 8.32 9.65 -10.15
N PRO A 8 8.87 10.11 -9.01
CA PRO A 8 9.23 9.23 -7.92
C PRO A 8 8.01 8.40 -7.46
N THR A 9 8.19 7.09 -7.41
CA THR A 9 7.21 6.17 -6.81
C THR A 9 7.55 6.01 -5.34
N LEU A 10 6.60 6.36 -4.46
CA LEU A 10 6.75 6.20 -3.02
C LEU A 10 6.09 4.90 -2.56
N TYR A 11 6.66 4.30 -1.53
CA TYR A 11 6.16 3.06 -0.95
C TYR A 11 6.24 3.13 0.57
N ASP A 12 5.16 2.70 1.24
CA ASP A 12 5.18 2.51 2.69
C ASP A 12 4.29 1.32 3.08
N ARG A 13 4.55 0.74 4.25
CA ARG A 13 3.88 -0.47 4.73
C ARG A 13 3.79 -0.54 6.25
N VAL A 14 2.79 -1.28 6.73
CA VAL A 14 2.65 -1.68 8.13
C VAL A 14 2.38 -3.18 8.20
N GLY A 15 3.11 -3.88 9.08
CA GLY A 15 2.90 -5.29 9.39
C GLY A 15 2.13 -5.47 10.69
N ILE A 16 1.07 -6.28 10.69
CA ILE A 16 0.26 -6.62 11.87
C ILE A 16 0.05 -8.13 11.90
N GLY A 17 0.73 -8.81 12.84
CA GLY A 17 0.72 -10.26 12.94
C GLY A 17 1.18 -10.93 11.64
N SER A 18 0.30 -11.74 11.02
CA SER A 18 0.57 -12.39 9.73
C SER A 18 0.25 -11.54 8.51
N LYS A 19 -0.33 -10.34 8.68
CA LYS A 19 -0.79 -9.45 7.60
C LYS A 19 0.21 -8.32 7.37
N ASN A 20 0.31 -7.84 6.14
CA ASN A 20 0.99 -6.61 5.77
C ASN A 20 0.08 -5.78 4.90
N TYR A 21 -0.01 -4.50 5.23
CA TYR A 21 -0.75 -3.49 4.50
C TYR A 21 0.28 -2.60 3.83
N CYS A 22 0.20 -2.45 2.51
CA CYS A 22 1.17 -1.72 1.71
C CYS A 22 0.45 -0.68 0.87
N VAL A 23 1.04 0.50 0.74
CA VAL A 23 0.57 1.52 -0.19
C VAL A 23 1.74 1.92 -1.08
N THR A 24 1.53 1.80 -2.38
CA THR A 24 2.43 2.36 -3.39
C THR A 24 1.77 3.59 -3.97
N CYS A 25 2.45 4.72 -3.96
CA CYS A 25 1.98 5.97 -4.50
C CYS A 25 2.79 6.35 -5.73
N LYS A 26 2.10 6.60 -6.85
CA LYS A 26 2.70 7.10 -8.08
C LYS A 26 2.12 8.47 -8.39
N LYS A 27 2.99 9.48 -8.48
CA LYS A 27 2.58 10.82 -8.93
C LYS A 27 2.24 10.78 -10.42
N LYS A 28 1.15 11.43 -10.79
CA LYS A 28 0.66 11.65 -12.14
C LYS A 28 0.54 13.16 -12.40
N GLU A 29 0.26 13.54 -13.64
CA GLU A 29 0.11 14.97 -14.00
C GLU A 29 -1.08 15.63 -13.28
N ASP A 30 -2.15 14.86 -13.03
CA ASP A 30 -3.42 15.32 -12.46
C ASP A 30 -3.69 14.81 -11.03
N GLY A 31 -2.67 14.27 -10.35
CA GLY A 31 -2.81 13.78 -8.98
C GLY A 31 -1.91 12.59 -8.66
N TYR A 32 -2.44 11.60 -7.95
CA TYR A 32 -1.72 10.41 -7.49
C TYR A 32 -2.55 9.15 -7.68
N ASP A 33 -1.90 8.10 -8.20
CA ASP A 33 -2.45 6.75 -8.19
C ASP A 33 -1.88 6.01 -6.97
N LEU A 34 -2.77 5.55 -6.09
CA LEU A 34 -2.42 4.76 -4.91
C LEU A 34 -2.82 3.30 -5.11
N LEU A 35 -1.86 2.40 -5.07
CA LEU A 35 -2.07 0.95 -5.03
C LEU A 35 -2.07 0.47 -3.59
N LEU A 36 -3.21 -0.02 -3.12
CA LEU A 36 -3.41 -0.55 -1.77
C LEU A 36 -3.38 -2.07 -1.82
N GLU A 37 -2.44 -2.68 -1.11
CA GLU A 37 -2.31 -4.14 -1.06
C GLU A 37 -2.35 -4.66 0.38
N LYS A 38 -3.15 -5.70 0.61
CA LYS A 38 -3.08 -6.54 1.81
C LYS A 38 -2.41 -7.85 1.44
N LYS A 39 -1.35 -8.20 2.15
CA LYS A 39 -0.59 -9.43 1.94
C LYS A 39 -0.60 -10.28 3.20
N ILE A 40 -0.83 -11.58 3.08
CA ILE A 40 -0.72 -12.52 4.21
C ILE A 40 0.59 -13.31 4.10
N LYS A 41 1.21 -13.56 5.25
CA LYS A 41 2.36 -14.45 5.37
C LYS A 41 1.87 -15.88 5.19
N ILE A 42 2.36 -16.55 4.16
CA ILE A 42 2.13 -17.97 3.93
C ILE A 42 3.40 -18.71 4.37
N ARG A 43 3.24 -19.64 5.32
CA ARG A 43 4.26 -20.63 5.60
C ARG A 43 4.10 -21.73 4.56
N SER A 44 5.14 -21.98 3.75
CA SER A 44 5.13 -23.16 2.91
C SER A 44 5.12 -24.41 3.81
N LYS A 45 4.47 -25.51 3.38
CA LYS A 45 4.58 -26.81 4.07
C LYS A 45 6.04 -27.20 4.30
N ARG A 46 6.92 -26.81 3.37
CA ARG A 46 8.38 -26.99 3.46
C ARG A 46 9.03 -26.19 4.59
N LYS A 47 8.51 -25.03 5.00
CA LYS A 47 9.00 -24.28 6.18
C LYS A 47 8.59 -24.94 7.49
N VAL A 48 7.43 -25.61 7.53
CA VAL A 48 7.01 -26.37 8.72
C VAL A 48 8.00 -27.50 8.99
N ALA A 49 8.55 -28.10 7.93
CA ALA A 49 9.59 -29.12 8.01
C ALA A 49 11.02 -28.57 8.14
N ASP A 50 11.28 -27.31 7.75
CA ASP A 50 12.62 -26.71 7.76
C ASP A 50 12.54 -25.21 8.13
N PRO A 51 12.99 -24.81 9.34
CA PRO A 51 12.90 -23.43 9.81
C PRO A 51 13.70 -22.44 8.96
N ASN A 52 14.72 -22.90 8.22
CA ASN A 52 15.58 -22.08 7.37
C ASN A 52 14.90 -21.66 6.06
N LYS A 53 13.75 -22.24 5.70
CA LYS A 53 13.04 -21.84 4.47
C LYS A 53 12.26 -20.54 4.62
N SER A 54 12.31 -19.73 3.56
CA SER A 54 11.69 -18.40 3.50
C SER A 54 10.15 -18.48 3.59
N THR A 55 9.56 -17.52 4.27
CA THR A 55 8.11 -17.27 4.22
C THR A 55 7.77 -16.33 3.08
N THR A 56 6.86 -16.75 2.22
CA THR A 56 6.33 -15.93 1.12
C THR A 56 5.16 -15.09 1.61
N ARG A 57 4.93 -13.92 1.00
CA ARG A 57 3.73 -13.11 1.22
C ARG A 57 2.85 -13.20 -0.01
N LYS A 58 1.58 -13.56 0.17
CA LYS A 58 0.58 -13.61 -0.90
C LYS A 58 -0.34 -12.41 -0.79
N ILE A 59 -0.58 -11.72 -1.90
CA ILE A 59 -1.57 -10.64 -1.99
C ILE A 59 -2.96 -11.28 -1.90
N VAL A 60 -3.79 -10.79 -0.98
CA VAL A 60 -5.18 -11.23 -0.78
C VAL A 60 -6.19 -10.12 -1.01
N PHE A 61 -5.71 -8.88 -1.13
CA PHE A 61 -6.48 -7.73 -1.56
C PHE A 61 -5.54 -6.80 -2.30
N SER A 62 -5.99 -6.27 -3.43
CA SER A 62 -5.27 -5.30 -4.25
C SER A 62 -6.29 -4.40 -4.92
N THR A 63 -6.12 -3.10 -4.79
CA THR A 63 -6.98 -2.12 -5.44
C THR A 63 -6.20 -0.85 -5.73
N ASN A 64 -6.58 -0.16 -6.81
CA ASN A 64 -6.05 1.17 -7.11
C ASN A 64 -7.12 2.21 -6.80
N ILE A 65 -6.70 3.31 -6.19
CA ILE A 65 -7.50 4.51 -6.03
C ILE A 65 -6.76 5.69 -6.64
N ARG A 66 -7.48 6.58 -7.31
CA ARG A 66 -6.92 7.82 -7.84
C ARG A 66 -7.38 8.96 -6.94
N ILE A 67 -6.44 9.82 -6.56
CA ILE A 67 -6.70 11.00 -5.75
C ILE A 67 -6.11 12.21 -6.45
N SER A 68 -6.79 13.36 -6.37
CA SER A 68 -6.23 14.63 -6.85
C SER A 68 -5.27 15.24 -5.83
N ASP A 69 -5.59 15.07 -4.55
CA ASP A 69 -4.85 15.64 -3.43
C ASP A 69 -4.95 14.75 -2.19
N PHE A 70 -3.92 14.75 -1.35
CA PHE A 70 -3.89 14.02 -0.09
C PHE A 70 -4.83 14.62 0.96
N ASP A 71 -5.08 15.92 0.91
CA ASP A 71 -6.03 16.60 1.81
C ASP A 71 -7.48 16.14 1.62
N LYS A 72 -7.78 15.55 0.45
CA LYS A 72 -9.12 15.06 0.10
C LYS A 72 -9.36 13.59 0.47
N ILE A 73 -8.40 12.92 1.14
CA ILE A 73 -8.54 11.51 1.49
C ILE A 73 -9.45 11.36 2.71
N SER A 74 -10.76 11.34 2.43
CA SER A 74 -11.77 10.94 3.40
C SER A 74 -11.86 9.41 3.50
N TYR A 75 -12.58 8.95 4.52
CA TYR A 75 -12.87 7.52 4.71
C TYR A 75 -13.68 6.91 3.54
N ASP A 76 -14.39 7.76 2.79
CA ASP A 76 -15.27 7.38 1.69
C ASP A 76 -14.51 7.12 0.38
N VAL A 77 -13.30 7.66 0.25
CA VAL A 77 -12.40 7.38 -0.88
C VAL A 77 -11.85 5.95 -0.80
N LEU A 78 -11.79 5.37 0.41
CA LEU A 78 -11.33 4.00 0.61
C LEU A 78 -12.45 2.99 0.30
N PRO A 79 -12.16 1.90 -0.43
CA PRO A 79 -13.17 0.92 -0.84
C PRO A 79 -14.03 0.42 0.32
N SER A 80 -15.34 0.34 0.11
CA SER A 80 -16.31 -0.15 1.09
C SER A 80 -16.08 -1.62 1.48
N SER A 81 -15.37 -2.39 0.65
CA SER A 81 -14.97 -3.77 0.93
C SER A 81 -13.91 -3.91 2.03
N LEU A 82 -13.25 -2.81 2.42
CA LEU A 82 -12.32 -2.80 3.53
C LEU A 82 -13.06 -2.67 4.86
N LEU A 83 -12.63 -3.47 5.85
CA LEU A 83 -13.11 -3.33 7.22
C LEU A 83 -12.64 -1.99 7.82
N TYR A 84 -13.35 -1.49 8.84
CA TYR A 84 -13.03 -0.23 9.52
C TYR A 84 -11.57 -0.14 9.97
N GLU A 85 -11.06 -1.21 10.59
CA GLU A 85 -9.66 -1.30 11.02
C GLU A 85 -8.67 -1.19 9.84
N GLU A 86 -9.01 -1.81 8.71
CA GLU A 86 -8.15 -1.83 7.51
C GLU A 86 -8.12 -0.46 6.86
N LYS A 87 -9.26 0.23 6.81
CA LYS A 87 -9.35 1.61 6.35
C LYS A 87 -8.47 2.53 7.19
N ASN A 88 -8.49 2.38 8.52
CA ASN A 88 -7.63 3.16 9.41
C ASN A 88 -6.13 2.86 9.17
N ILE A 89 -5.76 1.60 8.95
CA ILE A 89 -4.38 1.24 8.63
C ILE A 89 -3.93 1.88 7.32
N PHE A 90 -4.72 1.74 6.25
CA PHE A 90 -4.40 2.34 4.96
C PHE A 90 -4.32 3.86 5.03
N LYS A 91 -5.28 4.51 5.71
CA LYS A 91 -5.26 5.96 5.95
C LYS A 91 -3.97 6.41 6.65
N ASN A 92 -3.52 5.68 7.68
CA ASN A 92 -2.27 6.01 8.38
C ASN A 92 -1.04 5.87 7.47
N ILE A 93 -0.99 4.85 6.62
CA ILE A 93 0.11 4.67 5.65
C ILE A 93 0.10 5.80 4.63
N ILE A 94 -1.07 6.14 4.10
CA ILE A 94 -1.26 7.24 3.15
C ILE A 94 -0.81 8.57 3.75
N ASN A 95 -1.20 8.89 4.99
CA ASN A 95 -0.78 10.11 5.67
C ASN A 95 0.75 10.18 5.85
N LYS A 96 1.41 9.04 6.09
CA LYS A 96 2.88 9.00 6.13
C LYS A 96 3.49 9.30 4.77
N ILE A 97 2.89 8.80 3.69
CA ILE A 97 3.34 9.10 2.32
C ILE A 97 3.13 10.59 2.02
N ALA A 98 1.98 11.16 2.35
CA ALA A 98 1.69 12.59 2.18
C ALA A 98 2.78 13.46 2.83
N ARG A 99 3.10 13.19 4.10
CA ARG A 99 4.18 13.89 4.82
C ARG A 99 5.54 13.75 4.14
N LYS A 100 5.87 12.60 3.55
CA LYS A 100 7.13 12.42 2.81
C LYS A 100 7.18 13.25 1.53
N ILE A 101 6.02 13.50 0.91
CA ILE A 101 5.91 14.35 -0.28
C ILE A 101 6.04 15.82 0.11
N GLU A 102 5.42 16.25 1.22
CA GLU A 102 5.50 17.64 1.70
C GLU A 102 6.92 18.04 2.17
N ASN A 103 7.68 17.09 2.71
CA ASN A 103 9.03 17.32 3.25
C ASN A 103 10.17 17.07 2.23
N GLY A 104 9.85 16.72 0.98
CA GLY A 104 10.83 16.38 -0.06
C GLY A 104 10.81 17.35 -1.23
#